data_AF-A0A7L6A2Y3-F1
#
_entry.id   AF-A0A7L6A2Y3-F1
#
_cell.length_a   1.000
_cell.length_b   1.000
_cell.length_c   1.000
_cell.angle_alpha   90.00
_cell.angle_beta   90.00
_cell.angle_gamma   90.00
#
_symmetry.space_group_name_H-M   'P 1'
#
loop_
_entity.id
_entity.type
_entity.pdbx_description
1 polymer ?
#
loop_
_entity_poly.entity_id
_entity_poly.type
_entity_poly.pdbx_seq_one_letter_code
_entity_poly.pdbx_strand_id
1 'polypeptide(L)'
;MRTSRLASFLLLALTALALIAVWKPVQDAGVHAAGAIVLITAGALACGHLLGGPDPATRSVAAILTAARNPGLAMVVATVNHAAPLVIAAILAYLLIAALTMLPYILWRRRFSRR
;
A
#
# COMPACT_ATOMS: atom_id res chain seq x y z
N MET A 1 17.88 25.07 -2.86
CA MET A 1 18.62 23.79 -2.89
C MET A 1 18.90 23.17 -1.51
N ARG A 2 19.07 23.95 -0.42
CA ARG A 2 19.29 23.40 0.94
C ARG A 2 18.03 22.78 1.57
N THR A 3 16.87 23.39 1.35
CA THR A 3 15.56 22.93 1.87
C THR A 3 15.12 21.61 1.26
N SER A 4 15.33 21.39 -0.04
CA SER A 4 14.93 20.15 -0.73
C SER A 4 15.75 18.94 -0.27
N ARG A 5 17.04 19.12 0.03
CA ARG A 5 17.90 18.05 0.56
C ARG A 5 17.49 17.65 1.98
N LEU A 6 17.19 18.64 2.83
CA LEU A 6 16.69 18.39 4.18
C LEU A 6 15.33 17.69 4.15
N ALA A 7 14.39 18.16 3.31
CA ALA A 7 13.09 17.52 3.14
C ALA A 7 13.23 16.07 2.65
N SER A 8 14.08 15.83 1.65
CA SER A 8 14.33 14.47 1.15
C SER A 8 14.95 13.57 2.22
N PHE A 9 15.91 14.08 2.99
CA PHE A 9 16.52 13.35 4.10
C PHE A 9 15.48 13.00 5.18
N LEU A 10 14.65 13.96 5.59
CA LEU A 10 13.60 13.75 6.58
C LEU A 10 12.56 12.74 6.10
N LEU A 11 12.15 12.82 4.82
CA LEU A 11 11.23 11.84 4.23
C LEU A 11 11.82 10.43 4.19
N LEU A 12 13.10 10.31 3.82
CA LEU A 12 13.81 9.02 3.82
C LEU A 12 13.94 8.47 5.23
N ALA A 13 14.31 9.29 6.20
CA ALA A 13 14.42 8.90 7.60
C ALA A 13 13.06 8.46 8.16
N LEU A 14 11.99 9.21 7.88
CA LEU A 14 10.63 8.84 8.29
C LEU A 14 10.17 7.53 7.64
N THR A 15 10.47 7.34 6.35
CA THR A 15 10.15 6.09 5.63
C THR A 15 10.90 4.92 6.24
N ALA A 16 12.20 5.07 6.52
CA ALA A 16 13.00 4.03 7.15
C ALA A 16 12.47 3.69 8.55
N LEU A 17 12.15 4.70 9.37
CA LEU A 17 11.56 4.51 10.68
C LEU A 17 10.21 3.77 10.60
N ALA A 18 9.35 4.14 9.65
CA ALA A 18 8.08 3.47 9.43
C ALA A 18 8.26 2.00 9.03
N LEU A 19 9.22 1.68 8.16
CA LEU A 19 9.54 0.31 7.78
C LEU A 19 10.02 -0.52 8.97
N ILE A 20 10.88 0.05 9.82
CA ILE A 20 11.36 -0.61 11.04
C ILE A 20 10.20 -0.88 12.00
N ALA A 21 9.32 0.09 12.20
CA ALA A 21 8.17 -0.04 13.11
C ALA A 21 7.16 -1.11 12.66
N VAL A 22 6.96 -1.24 11.34
CA VAL A 22 5.99 -2.20 10.76
C VAL A 22 6.58 -3.61 10.61
N TRP A 23 7.89 -3.76 10.68
CA TRP A 23 8.58 -5.04 10.44
C TRP A 23 8.11 -6.17 11.37
N LYS A 24 8.05 -5.92 12.68
CA LYS A 24 7.61 -6.94 13.66
C LYS A 24 6.11 -7.30 13.49
N PRO A 25 5.17 -6.34 13.39
CA PRO A 25 3.78 -6.64 13.06
C PRO A 25 3.57 -7.46 11.78
N VAL A 26 4.39 -7.23 10.75
CA VAL A 26 4.36 -8.03 9.50
C VAL A 26 4.73 -9.48 9.75
N GLN A 27 5.75 -9.73 10.57
CA GLN A 27 6.13 -11.10 10.95
C GLN A 27 5.02 -11.78 11.76
N ASP A 28 4.44 -11.05 12.71
CA ASP A 28 3.38 -11.55 13.58
C ASP A 28 2.08 -11.88 12.79
N ALA A 29 1.81 -11.17 11.69
CA ALA A 29 0.67 -11.46 10.82
C ALA A 29 0.77 -12.81 10.10
N GLY A 30 1.99 -13.30 9.85
CA GLY A 30 2.26 -14.60 9.26
C GLY A 30 2.02 -14.70 7.74
N VAL A 31 2.44 -15.83 7.17
CA VAL A 31 2.48 -16.06 5.71
C VAL A 31 1.10 -16.12 5.05
N HIS A 32 0.10 -16.64 5.76
CA HIS A 32 -1.27 -16.75 5.25
C HIS A 32 -1.91 -15.37 5.10
N ALA A 33 -1.71 -14.47 6.08
CA ALA A 33 -2.17 -13.10 5.99
C ALA A 33 -1.47 -12.37 4.84
N ALA A 34 -0.16 -12.54 4.69
CA ALA A 34 0.60 -11.99 3.57
C ALA A 34 0.04 -12.42 2.21
N GLY A 35 -0.21 -13.72 2.04
CA GLY A 35 -0.83 -14.26 0.82
C GLY A 35 -2.22 -13.67 0.55
N ALA A 36 -3.06 -13.58 1.57
CA ALA A 36 -4.39 -12.98 1.44
C ALA A 36 -4.32 -11.49 1.04
N ILE A 37 -3.39 -10.73 1.61
CA ILE A 37 -3.18 -9.32 1.27
C ILE A 37 -2.75 -9.20 -0.20
N VAL A 38 -1.80 -10.01 -0.66
CA VAL A 38 -1.35 -10.01 -2.06
C VAL A 38 -2.52 -10.29 -2.99
N LEU A 39 -3.31 -11.34 -2.70
CA LEU A 39 -4.46 -11.73 -3.53
C LEU A 39 -5.53 -10.63 -3.58
N ILE A 40 -5.90 -10.06 -2.44
CA ILE A 40 -6.89 -8.97 -2.38
C ILE A 40 -6.37 -7.73 -3.10
N THR A 41 -5.09 -7.38 -2.94
CA THR A 41 -4.49 -6.21 -3.58
C THR A 41 -4.42 -6.40 -5.10
N ALA A 42 -3.97 -7.58 -5.56
CA ALA A 42 -3.93 -7.92 -6.98
C ALA A 42 -5.33 -7.97 -7.61
N GLY A 43 -6.30 -8.53 -6.90
CA GLY A 43 -7.71 -8.52 -7.30
C GLY A 43 -8.26 -7.09 -7.41
N ALA A 44 -7.98 -6.23 -6.42
CA ALA A 44 -8.38 -4.83 -6.46
C ALA A 44 -7.76 -4.06 -7.63
N LEU A 45 -6.46 -4.28 -7.91
CA LEU A 45 -5.78 -3.73 -9.09
C LEU A 45 -6.44 -4.22 -10.38
N ALA A 46 -6.72 -5.51 -10.50
CA ALA A 46 -7.35 -6.10 -11.67
C ALA A 46 -8.76 -5.52 -11.88
N CYS A 47 -9.60 -5.49 -10.85
CA CYS A 47 -10.94 -4.90 -10.91
C CYS A 47 -10.89 -3.43 -11.31
N GLY A 48 -10.08 -2.61 -10.63
CA GLY A 48 -9.98 -1.19 -10.98
C GLY A 48 -9.36 -0.95 -12.36
N HIS A 49 -8.49 -1.84 -12.84
CA HIS A 49 -7.97 -1.77 -14.20
C HIS A 49 -9.04 -2.14 -15.23
N LEU A 50 -9.80 -3.21 -15.01
CA LEU A 50 -10.82 -3.64 -15.98
C LEU A 50 -11.98 -2.64 -16.05
N LEU A 51 -12.35 -2.05 -14.92
CA LEU A 51 -13.47 -1.11 -14.80
C LEU A 51 -13.09 0.35 -15.06
N GLY A 52 -11.81 0.67 -15.20
CA GLY A 52 -11.31 2.04 -15.30
C GLY A 52 -11.49 2.72 -16.67
N GLY A 53 -12.25 2.12 -17.58
CA GLY A 53 -12.64 2.72 -18.86
C GLY A 53 -11.60 2.62 -20.00
N PRO A 54 -11.91 3.27 -21.15
CA PRO A 54 -11.10 3.17 -22.36
C PRO A 54 -9.81 3.98 -22.29
N ASP A 55 -9.83 5.13 -21.59
CA ASP A 55 -8.64 5.95 -21.39
C ASP A 55 -7.62 5.20 -20.52
N PRO A 56 -6.40 4.94 -21.04
CA PRO A 56 -5.35 4.32 -20.25
C PRO A 56 -5.10 5.08 -18.96
N ALA A 57 -4.98 6.42 -18.94
CA ALA A 57 -4.64 7.14 -17.72
C ALA A 57 -5.67 6.92 -16.61
N THR A 58 -6.95 7.09 -16.92
CA THR A 58 -8.08 6.80 -16.02
C THR A 58 -8.02 5.37 -15.49
N ARG A 59 -7.69 4.40 -16.34
CA ARG A 59 -7.51 3.00 -15.96
C ARG A 59 -6.43 2.77 -14.91
N SER A 60 -5.34 3.54 -14.99
CA SER A 60 -4.24 3.48 -14.00
C SER A 60 -4.72 3.92 -12.64
N VAL A 61 -5.37 5.08 -12.66
CA VAL A 61 -5.84 5.76 -11.46
C VAL A 61 -6.90 4.92 -10.77
N ALA A 62 -7.87 4.40 -11.52
CA ALA A 62 -8.90 3.51 -10.98
C ALA A 62 -8.31 2.25 -10.32
N ALA A 63 -7.38 1.57 -10.98
CA ALA A 63 -6.69 0.41 -10.41
C ALA A 63 -5.96 0.75 -9.10
N ILE A 64 -5.13 1.80 -9.12
CA ILE A 64 -4.34 2.20 -7.96
C ILE A 64 -5.25 2.63 -6.80
N LEU A 65 -6.26 3.47 -7.05
CA LEU A 65 -7.17 3.94 -6.00
C LEU A 65 -8.05 2.82 -5.43
N THR A 66 -8.41 1.84 -6.24
CA THR A 66 -9.16 0.66 -5.77
C THR A 66 -8.31 -0.21 -4.83
N ALA A 67 -7.02 -0.35 -5.12
CA ALA A 67 -6.07 -1.12 -4.30
C ALA A 67 -5.54 -0.34 -3.09
N ALA A 68 -5.32 0.97 -3.24
CA ALA A 68 -4.84 1.90 -2.23
C ALA A 68 -5.97 2.28 -1.27
N ARG A 69 -6.24 1.38 -0.33
CA ARG A 69 -7.13 1.64 0.81
C ARG A 69 -6.48 2.65 1.78
N ASN A 70 -7.26 3.14 2.76
CA ASN A 70 -6.77 4.04 3.80
C ASN A 70 -6.44 3.26 5.10
N PRO A 71 -5.18 2.88 5.34
CA PRO A 71 -4.79 2.16 6.55
C PRO A 71 -4.86 3.03 7.81
N GLY A 72 -4.71 4.35 7.69
CA GLY A 72 -4.88 5.26 8.83
C GLY A 72 -6.32 5.24 9.35
N LEU A 73 -7.30 5.28 8.45
CA LEU A 73 -8.70 5.14 8.83
C LEU A 73 -8.99 3.75 9.40
N ALA A 74 -8.43 2.69 8.81
CA ALA A 74 -8.57 1.33 9.34
C ALA A 74 -8.00 1.22 10.76
N MET A 75 -6.86 1.86 11.04
CA MET A 75 -6.28 1.92 12.39
C MET A 75 -7.19 2.66 13.37
N VAL A 76 -7.76 3.80 12.99
CA VAL A 76 -8.71 4.52 13.85
C VAL A 76 -9.92 3.65 14.18
N VAL A 77 -10.49 2.98 13.18
CA VAL A 77 -11.62 2.05 13.40
C VAL A 77 -11.20 0.91 14.33
N ALA A 78 -10.02 0.32 14.13
CA ALA A 78 -9.52 -0.76 14.97
C ALA A 78 -9.29 -0.32 16.42
N THR A 79 -8.71 0.86 16.64
CA THR A 79 -8.41 1.36 18.00
C THR A 79 -9.69 1.76 18.74
N VAL A 80 -10.62 2.47 18.09
CA VAL A 80 -11.90 2.87 18.68
C VAL A 80 -12.75 1.66 19.06
N ASN A 81 -12.64 0.55 18.33
CA ASN A 81 -13.38 -0.69 18.61
C ASN A 81 -12.59 -1.69 19.48
N HIS A 82 -11.47 -1.29 20.08
CA HIS A 82 -10.62 -2.16 20.90
C HIS A 82 -10.27 -3.49 20.21
N ALA A 83 -9.96 -3.43 18.92
CA ALA A 83 -9.67 -4.62 18.13
C ALA A 83 -8.47 -5.38 18.70
N ALA A 84 -8.49 -6.72 18.52
CA ALA A 84 -7.40 -7.57 18.96
C ALA A 84 -6.05 -7.12 18.35
N PRO A 85 -4.91 -7.29 19.06
CA PRO A 85 -3.59 -6.90 18.56
C PRO A 85 -3.25 -7.49 17.18
N LEU A 86 -3.76 -8.69 16.88
CA LEU A 86 -3.60 -9.34 15.57
C LEU A 86 -4.24 -8.54 14.43
N VAL A 87 -5.37 -7.87 14.67
CA VAL A 87 -6.04 -7.02 13.67
C VAL A 87 -5.19 -5.79 13.37
N ILE A 88 -4.63 -5.17 14.41
CA ILE A 88 -3.69 -4.06 14.26
C ILE A 88 -2.46 -4.50 13.45
N ALA A 89 -1.90 -5.66 13.79
CA ALA A 89 -0.77 -6.24 13.07
C ALA A 89 -1.10 -6.49 11.60
N ALA A 90 -2.28 -7.03 11.30
CA ALA A 90 -2.75 -7.25 9.94
C ALA A 90 -2.94 -5.95 9.13
N ILE A 91 -3.43 -4.86 9.76
CA ILE A 91 -3.55 -3.55 9.10
C ILE A 91 -2.17 -2.98 8.76
N LEU A 92 -1.22 -3.05 9.68
CA LEU A 92 0.16 -2.61 9.45
C LEU A 92 0.85 -3.47 8.38
N ALA A 93 0.64 -4.79 8.41
CA ALA A 93 1.14 -5.70 7.39
C ALA A 93 0.53 -5.40 6.02
N TYR A 94 -0.78 -5.11 5.97
CA TYR A 94 -1.47 -4.72 4.75
C TYR A 94 -0.83 -3.49 4.11
N LEU A 95 -0.53 -2.45 4.89
CA LEU A 95 0.11 -1.23 4.40
C LEU A 95 1.40 -1.55 3.61
N LEU A 96 2.29 -2.36 4.18
CA LEU A 96 3.57 -2.68 3.54
C LEU A 96 3.39 -3.62 2.35
N ILE A 97 2.68 -4.73 2.54
CA ILE A 97 2.57 -5.79 1.53
C ILE A 97 1.75 -5.32 0.33
N ALA A 98 0.66 -4.57 0.56
CA ALA A 98 -0.13 -4.00 -0.53
C ALA A 98 0.69 -2.98 -1.32
N ALA A 99 1.47 -2.12 -0.65
CA ALA A 99 2.35 -1.16 -1.33
C ALA A 99 3.37 -1.87 -2.23
N LEU A 100 4.03 -2.91 -1.71
CA LEU A 100 4.97 -3.73 -2.49
C LEU A 100 4.28 -4.45 -3.66
N THR A 101 3.07 -4.98 -3.44
CA THR A 101 2.27 -5.66 -4.48
C THR A 101 1.85 -4.72 -5.60
N MET A 102 1.63 -3.43 -5.30
CA MET A 102 1.30 -2.41 -6.30
C MET A 102 2.51 -1.97 -7.14
N LEU A 103 3.75 -2.10 -6.63
CA LEU A 103 4.95 -1.61 -7.32
C LEU A 103 5.13 -2.19 -8.75
N PRO A 104 5.04 -3.52 -8.98
CA PRO A 104 5.16 -4.09 -10.33
C PRO A 104 4.16 -3.46 -11.31
N TYR A 105 2.92 -3.28 -10.88
CA TYR A 105 1.88 -2.65 -11.70
C TYR A 105 2.25 -1.19 -12.01
N ILE A 106 2.63 -0.40 -11.01
CA ILE A 106 3.00 1.01 -11.22
C ILE A 106 4.20 1.14 -12.17
N LEU A 107 5.22 0.31 -12.01
CA LEU A 107 6.42 0.30 -12.86
C LEU A 107 6.06 -0.08 -14.31
N TRP A 108 5.22 -1.10 -14.49
CA TRP A 108 4.70 -1.50 -15.79
C TRP A 108 3.94 -0.35 -16.46
N ARG A 109 3.01 0.28 -15.76
CA ARG A 109 2.19 1.41 -16.25
C ARG A 109 3.02 2.64 -16.62
N ARG A 110 4.06 2.96 -15.83
CA ARG A 110 4.99 4.06 -16.12
C ARG A 110 5.76 3.86 -17.44
N ARG A 111 6.03 2.61 -17.83
CA ARG A 111 6.70 2.30 -19.10
C ARG A 111 5.83 2.63 -20.32
N PHE A 112 4.51 2.47 -20.22
CA PHE A 112 3.58 2.78 -21.32
C PHE A 112 3.30 4.28 -21.44
N SER A 113 3.26 5.02 -20.34
CA SER A 113 2.99 6.47 -20.37
C SER A 113 4.19 7.31 -20.84
N ARG A 114 5.39 6.72 -20.99
CA ARG A 114 6.60 7.39 -21.50
C ARG A 114 6.81 7.19 -23.02
N ARG A 115 5.93 6.44 -23.68
CA ARG A 115 5.89 6.28 -25.14
C ARG A 115 4.72 7.07 -25.68
#